data_AF-A0A9E6WGE9-F1
#
_entry.id   AF-A0A9E6WGE9-F1
#
_cell.length_a   1.000
_cell.length_b   1.000
_cell.length_c   1.000
_cell.angle_alpha   90.00
_cell.angle_beta   90.00
_cell.angle_gamma   90.00
#
_symmetry.space_group_name_H-M   'P 1'
#
loop_
_entity.id
_entity.type
_entity.pdbx_description
1 polymer ?
#
loop_
_entity_poly.entity_id
_entity_poly.type
_entity_poly.pdbx_seq_one_letter_code
_entity_poly.pdbx_strand_id
1 'polypeptide(L)' 'TAHRKGSCVVAVFTREVAEEKCRRANDMGAAEGFPLTFTMEKES' A
#
# COMPACT_ATOMS: atom_id res chain seq x y z
N THR A 1 4.32 13.88 4.68
CA THR A 1 3.90 12.74 3.85
C THR A 1 4.71 11.52 4.25
N ALA A 2 4.44 10.31 3.73
CA ALA A 2 5.07 9.06 4.18
C ALA A 2 6.58 9.19 4.47
N HIS A 3 7.32 9.84 3.59
CA HIS A 3 8.75 10.11 3.75
C HIS A 3 9.16 10.75 5.09
N ARG A 4 8.35 11.66 5.65
CA ARG A 4 8.61 12.33 6.94
C ARG A 4 7.91 11.67 8.13
N LYS A 5 6.88 10.86 7.90
CA LYS A 5 6.00 10.31 8.95
C LYS A 5 6.06 8.79 9.09
N GLY A 6 6.88 8.10 8.30
CA GLY A 6 6.96 6.64 8.23
C GLY A 6 5.84 5.99 7.41
N SER A 7 4.63 6.59 7.40
CA SER A 7 3.51 6.10 6.59
C SER A 7 2.57 7.23 6.14
N CYS A 8 1.69 6.94 5.18
CA CYS A 8 0.51 7.75 4.88
C CYS A 8 -0.60 6.90 4.25
N VAL A 9 -1.85 7.33 4.41
CA VAL A 9 -2.98 6.78 3.67
C VAL A 9 -2.89 7.22 2.21
N VAL A 10 -3.02 6.25 1.29
CA VAL A 10 -3.01 6.50 -0.16
C VAL A 10 -4.43 6.61 -0.72
N ALA A 11 -5.35 5.76 -0.24
CA ALA A 11 -6.77 5.76 -0.61
C ALA A 11 -7.57 4.85 0.34
N VAL A 12 -8.89 4.94 0.26
CA VAL A 12 -9.85 4.08 0.98
C VAL A 12 -10.71 3.35 -0.05
N PHE A 13 -10.88 2.04 0.14
CA PHE A 13 -11.61 1.17 -0.78
C PHE A 13 -12.43 0.12 -0.02
N THR A 14 -13.28 -0.61 -0.74
CA THR A 14 -13.82 -1.88 -0.26
C THR A 14 -12.69 -2.88 -0.02
N ARG A 15 -12.90 -3.84 0.90
CA ARG A 15 -11.86 -4.80 1.32
C ARG A 15 -11.19 -5.50 0.15
N GLU A 16 -11.96 -6.03 -0.78
CA GLU A 16 -11.45 -6.80 -1.93
C GLU A 16 -10.55 -5.94 -2.85
N VAL A 17 -10.94 -4.68 -3.07
CA VAL A 17 -10.16 -3.74 -3.88
C VAL A 17 -8.88 -3.31 -3.15
N ALA A 18 -8.96 -3.07 -1.84
CA ALA A 18 -7.78 -2.74 -1.02
C ALA A 18 -6.76 -3.88 -1.02
N GLU A 19 -7.22 -5.13 -0.92
CA GLU A 19 -6.38 -6.33 -0.96
C GLU A 19 -5.68 -6.48 -2.31
N GLU A 20 -6.41 -6.35 -3.42
CA GLU A 20 -5.84 -6.43 -4.77
C GLU A 20 -4.78 -5.35 -5.00
N LYS A 21 -5.08 -4.10 -4.62
CA LYS A 21 -4.17 -2.96 -4.79
C LYS A 21 -2.90 -3.12 -3.95
N CYS A 22 -3.04 -3.55 -2.70
CA CYS A 22 -1.93 -3.79 -1.78
C CYS A 22 -0.96 -4.83 -2.37
N ARG A 23 -1.49 -5.98 -2.82
CA ARG A 23 -0.68 -7.03 -3.44
C ARG A 23 0.04 -6.53 -4.68
N ARG A 24 -0.67 -5.91 -5.62
CA ARG A 24 -0.09 -5.43 -6.89
C ARG A 24 0.99 -4.38 -6.68
N ALA A 25 0.80 -3.47 -5.73
CA ALA A 25 1.79 -2.43 -5.45
C ALA A 25 3.09 -3.03 -4.89
N ASN A 26 2.98 -4.02 -4.01
CA ASN A 26 4.14 -4.75 -3.48
C ASN A 26 4.84 -5.57 -4.58
N ASP A 27 4.08 -6.27 -5.42
CA ASP A 27 4.62 -7.04 -6.55
C ASP A 27 5.40 -6.13 -7.52
N MET A 28 4.85 -4.95 -7.82
CA MET A 28 5.53 -3.95 -8.67
C MET A 28 6.78 -3.39 -8.00
N GLY A 29 6.73 -3.06 -6.71
CA GLY A 29 7.90 -2.59 -5.96
C GLY A 29 9.04 -3.61 -6.00
N ALA A 30 8.72 -4.88 -5.74
CA ALA A 30 9.67 -5.97 -5.80
C ALA A 30 10.24 -6.21 -7.21
N ALA A 31 9.39 -6.17 -8.25
CA ALA A 31 9.82 -6.35 -9.64
C ALA A 31 10.81 -5.26 -10.10
N GLU A 32 10.66 -4.05 -9.60
CA GLU A 32 11.54 -2.91 -9.87
C GLU A 32 12.74 -2.84 -8.90
N GLY A 33 12.86 -3.78 -7.97
CA GLY A 33 13.96 -3.84 -6.99
C GLY A 33 13.88 -2.81 -5.86
N PHE A 34 12.71 -2.21 -5.62
CA PHE A 34 12.49 -1.24 -4.55
C PHE A 34 11.91 -1.90 -3.29
N PRO A 35 12.35 -1.49 -2.07
CA PRO A 35 11.83 -2.02 -0.80
C PRO A 35 10.49 -1.35 -0.39
N LEU A 36 9.64 -1.03 -1.36
CA LEU A 36 8.37 -0.35 -1.13
C LEU A 36 7.34 -1.32 -0.52
N THR A 37 6.66 -0.88 0.54
CA THR A 37 5.66 -1.70 1.24
C THR A 37 4.31 -0.99 1.30
N PHE A 38 3.28 -1.69 0.86
CA PHE A 38 1.87 -1.36 1.07
C PHE A 38 1.25 -2.33 2.06
N THR A 39 0.41 -1.81 2.94
CA THR A 39 -0.43 -2.55 3.89
C THR A 39 -1.84 -1.96 3.87
N MET A 40 -2.80 -2.70 4.41
CA MET A 40 -4.20 -2.25 4.53
C MET A 40 -4.69 -2.34 5.97
N GLU A 41 -5.53 -1.39 6.35
CA GLU A 41 -6.13 -1.28 7.68
C GLU A 41 -7.62 -0.98 7.49
N LYS A 42 -8.48 -1.43 8.42
CA LYS A 42 -9.90 -1.07 8.38
C LYS A 42 -10.02 0.42 8.73
N GLU A 43 -10.76 1.18 7.92
CA GLU A 43 -11.12 2.55 8.29
C GLU A 43 -11.94 2.56 9.59
N SER A 44 -11.68 3.56 10.45
CA SER A 44 -12.33 3.72 11.76
C SER A 44 -13.76 4.22 11.65
#